data_AF-A0A2J0LIC8-F1
#
_entry.id   AF-A0A2J0LIC8-F1
#
_cell.length_a   1.000
_cell.length_b   1.000
_cell.length_c   1.000
_cell.angle_alpha   90.00
_cell.angle_beta   90.00
_cell.angle_gamma   90.00
#
_symmetry.space_group_name_H-M   'P 1'
#
loop_
_entity.id
_entity.type
_entity.pdbx_description
1 polymer ?
#
loop_
_entity_poly.entity_id
_entity_poly.type
_entity_poly.pdbx_seq_one_letter_code
_entity_poly.pdbx_strand_id
1 'polypeptide(L)'
;YRDIRDSGARQEILMKNPYRAETLRGLGEAYEVLFYVTNIKNPDGAITDDELTPVVFNDGLLAGKDWKFYDQLKTRLQGQG
;
A
#
# COMPACT_ATOMS: atom_id res chain seq x y z
N TYR A 1 -37.06 25.81 14.15
CA TYR A 1 -36.61 24.54 13.57
C TYR A 1 -35.78 24.84 12.33
N ARG A 2 -34.46 24.61 12.37
CA ARG A 2 -33.60 24.60 11.18
C ARG A 2 -32.82 23.30 11.26
N ASP A 3 -33.31 22.30 10.53
CA ASP A 3 -32.68 21.00 10.40
C ASP A 3 -31.47 21.21 9.45
N ILE A 4 -30.31 21.57 10.01
CA ILE A 4 -29.05 21.53 9.26
C ILE A 4 -28.69 20.06 9.20
N ARG A 5 -29.33 19.34 8.27
CA ARG A 5 -28.84 18.04 7.86
C ARG A 5 -27.56 18.33 7.12
N ASP A 6 -26.45 18.14 7.83
CA ASP A 6 -25.16 17.87 7.24
C ASP A 6 -25.40 16.76 6.20
N SER A 7 -25.51 17.15 4.93
CA SER A 7 -25.76 16.23 3.82
C SER A 7 -24.47 15.50 3.45
N GLY A 8 -23.61 15.23 4.43
CA GLY A 8 -22.36 14.50 4.33
C GLY A 8 -22.66 13.11 3.81
N ALA A 9 -22.83 13.01 2.50
CA ALA A 9 -22.99 11.78 1.78
C ALA A 9 -21.75 10.96 2.11
N ARG A 10 -21.94 9.91 2.93
CA ARG A 10 -20.89 8.93 3.16
C ARG A 10 -20.60 8.30 1.81
N GLN A 11 -19.45 8.65 1.23
CA GLN A 11 -18.97 7.98 0.04
C GLN A 11 -18.49 6.59 0.47
N GLU A 12 -19.26 5.57 0.13
CA GLU A 12 -18.81 4.19 0.30
C GLU A 12 -17.70 3.92 -0.72
N ILE A 13 -16.53 3.53 -0.23
CA ILE A 13 -15.42 3.09 -1.08
C ILE A 13 -15.37 1.57 -1.00
N LEU A 14 -15.75 0.90 -2.10
CA LEU A 14 -15.51 -0.53 -2.25
C LEU A 14 -14.04 -0.75 -2.59
N MET A 15 -13.31 -1.38 -1.69
CA MET A 15 -11.87 -1.49 -1.79
C MET A 15 -11.43 -2.95 -1.72
N LYS A 16 -10.51 -3.34 -2.60
CA LYS A 16 -9.87 -4.66 -2.55
C LYS A 16 -8.78 -4.63 -1.50
N ASN A 17 -8.60 -5.74 -0.78
CA ASN A 17 -7.53 -5.89 0.18
C ASN A 17 -6.84 -7.27 -0.02
N PRO A 18 -5.58 -7.33 -0.45
CA PRO A 18 -4.66 -6.21 -0.72
C PRO A 18 -5.16 -5.28 -1.86
N TYR A 19 -4.82 -4.00 -1.76
CA TYR A 19 -5.21 -2.99 -2.74
C TYR A 19 -4.43 -3.15 -4.06
N ARG A 20 -3.14 -3.45 -3.93
CA ARG A 20 -2.21 -3.70 -5.03
C ARG A 20 -1.25 -4.82 -4.64
N ALA A 21 -0.77 -5.55 -5.62
CA ALA A 21 0.34 -6.49 -5.47
C ALA A 21 1.38 -6.26 -6.58
N GLU A 22 2.65 -6.48 -6.28
CA GLU A 22 3.72 -6.50 -7.29
C GLU A 22 4.80 -7.53 -6.93
N THR A 23 5.69 -7.81 -7.88
CA THR A 23 6.87 -8.64 -7.65
C THR A 23 8.13 -7.83 -7.94
N LEU A 24 9.00 -7.67 -6.93
CA LEU A 24 10.33 -7.12 -7.12
C LEU A 24 11.30 -8.25 -7.46
N ARG A 25 12.11 -8.08 -8.50
CA ARG A 25 13.12 -9.06 -8.93
C ARG A 25 14.46 -8.38 -9.13
N GLY A 26 15.54 -9.04 -8.73
CA GLY A 26 16.90 -8.53 -8.89
C GLY A 26 17.91 -9.40 -8.16
N LEU A 27 19.17 -9.41 -8.60
CA LEU A 27 20.26 -10.17 -7.95
C LEU A 27 19.97 -11.67 -7.75
N GLY A 28 19.16 -12.28 -8.61
CA GLY A 28 18.75 -13.69 -8.49
C GLY A 28 17.65 -13.94 -7.45
N GLU A 29 17.10 -12.90 -6.84
CA GLU A 29 16.02 -12.98 -5.86
C GLU A 29 14.68 -12.49 -6.43
N ALA A 30 13.57 -12.95 -5.83
CA ALA A 30 12.23 -12.48 -6.12
C ALA A 30 11.44 -12.26 -4.83
N TYR A 31 10.77 -11.12 -4.72
CA TYR A 31 10.01 -10.71 -3.55
C TYR A 31 8.58 -10.37 -3.98
N GLU A 32 7.59 -10.92 -3.29
CA GLU A 32 6.19 -10.51 -3.42
C GLU A 32 5.94 -9.31 -2.50
N VAL A 33 5.27 -8.28 -3.02
CA VAL A 33 4.90 -7.11 -2.23
C VAL A 33 3.39 -6.91 -2.31
N LEU A 34 2.74 -6.91 -1.15
CA LEU A 34 1.31 -6.66 -0.99
C LEU A 34 1.10 -5.30 -0.34
N PHE A 35 0.36 -4.42 -0.99
CA PHE A 35 0.04 -3.08 -0.48
C PHE A 35 -1.34 -3.09 0.16
N TYR A 36 -1.38 -2.94 1.49
CA TYR A 36 -2.61 -2.89 2.28
C TYR A 36 -2.98 -1.45 2.57
N VAL A 37 -4.28 -1.13 2.53
CA VAL A 37 -4.76 0.16 3.06
C VAL A 37 -4.77 0.08 4.57
N THR A 38 -4.07 1.00 5.22
CA THR A 38 -3.91 0.99 6.69
C THR A 38 -4.34 2.29 7.35
N ASN A 39 -4.41 3.39 6.61
CA ASN A 39 -4.86 4.67 7.14
C ASN A 39 -5.48 5.52 6.05
N ILE A 40 -6.76 5.89 6.19
CA ILE A 40 -7.43 6.84 5.29
C ILE A 40 -7.08 8.23 5.80
N LYS A 41 -6.34 8.99 4.99
CA LYS A 41 -5.92 10.36 5.33
C LYS A 41 -6.85 11.39 4.71
N ASN A 42 -7.32 11.13 3.48
CA ASN A 42 -8.23 12.01 2.77
C ASN A 42 -9.45 11.21 2.29
N PRO A 43 -10.66 11.49 2.79
CA PRO A 43 -11.87 10.84 2.30
C PRO A 43 -12.34 11.52 1.00
N ASP A 44 -11.48 11.62 0.00
CA ASP A 44 -11.76 12.22 -1.31
C ASP A 44 -12.16 11.18 -2.38
N GLY A 45 -12.18 9.89 -1.99
CA GLY A 45 -12.55 8.78 -2.86
C GLY A 45 -11.37 8.17 -3.62
N ALA A 46 -10.14 8.66 -3.44
CA ALA A 46 -8.95 8.11 -4.06
C ALA A 46 -8.03 7.47 -3.01
N ILE A 47 -7.51 6.28 -3.31
CA ILE A 47 -6.49 5.62 -2.47
C ILE A 47 -5.11 5.87 -3.07
N THR A 48 -4.26 6.57 -2.32
CA THR A 48 -2.89 6.93 -2.70
C THR A 48 -1.85 6.22 -1.86
N ASP A 49 -0.58 6.24 -2.29
CA ASP A 49 0.49 5.49 -1.63
C ASP A 49 0.69 5.87 -0.15
N ASP A 50 0.37 7.11 0.25
CA ASP A 50 0.48 7.56 1.63
C ASP A 50 -0.59 6.96 2.57
N GLU A 51 -1.58 6.27 2.03
CA GLU A 51 -2.61 5.49 2.73
C GLU A 51 -2.32 3.98 2.76
N LEU A 52 -1.26 3.56 2.04
CA LEU A 52 -0.86 2.18 1.92
C LEU A 52 0.29 1.84 2.87
N THR A 53 0.38 0.56 3.25
CA THR A 53 1.53 -0.05 3.88
C THR A 53 1.93 -1.28 3.08
N PRO A 54 3.15 -1.31 2.51
CA PRO A 54 3.67 -2.50 1.85
C PRO A 54 4.05 -3.57 2.87
N VAL A 55 3.77 -4.82 2.55
CA VAL A 55 4.20 -6.03 3.25
C VAL A 55 4.93 -6.90 2.25
N VAL A 56 6.17 -7.25 2.56
CA VAL A 56 7.08 -7.91 1.64
C VAL A 56 7.33 -9.34 2.07
N PHE A 57 7.20 -10.27 1.12
CA PHE A 57 7.47 -11.68 1.29
C PHE A 57 8.62 -12.15 0.40
N ASN A 58 9.44 -13.07 0.90
CA ASN A 58 10.43 -13.83 0.13
C ASN A 58 10.14 -15.32 0.38
N ASP A 59 9.89 -16.08 -0.68
CA ASP A 59 9.50 -17.50 -0.60
C ASP A 59 8.38 -17.78 0.42
N GLY A 60 7.36 -16.90 0.44
CA GLY A 60 6.21 -17.00 1.35
C GLY A 60 6.49 -16.59 2.80
N LEU A 61 7.72 -16.20 3.14
CA LEU A 61 8.11 -15.73 4.48
C LEU A 61 8.11 -14.20 4.53
N LEU A 62 7.65 -13.63 5.64
CA LEU A 62 7.69 -12.19 5.87
C LEU A 62 9.14 -11.69 5.93
N ALA A 63 9.54 -10.94 4.91
CA ALA A 63 10.87 -10.33 4.82
C ALA A 63 10.90 -8.96 5.52
N GLY A 64 9.80 -8.21 5.43
CA GLY A 64 9.67 -6.90 6.04
C GLY A 64 8.33 -6.24 5.74
N LYS A 65 8.14 -5.03 6.26
CA LYS A 65 6.94 -4.21 6.07
C LYS A 65 7.35 -2.75 6.03
N ASP A 66 6.41 -1.89 5.66
CA ASP A 66 6.54 -0.43 5.57
C ASP A 66 7.37 0.08 4.38
N TRP A 67 7.15 1.36 4.08
CA TRP A 67 7.77 2.05 2.94
C TRP A 67 9.29 2.09 3.05
N LYS A 68 9.86 2.18 4.26
CA LYS A 68 11.31 2.22 4.45
C LYS A 68 11.92 0.88 4.04
N PHE A 69 11.35 -0.25 4.46
CA PHE A 69 11.84 -1.56 4.04
C PHE A 69 11.69 -1.76 2.53
N TYR A 70 10.51 -1.42 2.00
CA TYR A 70 10.20 -1.51 0.58
C TYR A 70 11.20 -0.72 -0.29
N ASP A 71 11.46 0.54 0.04
CA ASP A 71 12.37 1.40 -0.72
C ASP A 71 13.81 0.89 -0.67
N GLN A 72 14.28 0.50 0.52
CA GLN A 72 15.61 -0.09 0.70
C GLN A 72 15.78 -1.37 -0.12
N LEU A 73 14.76 -2.23 -0.13
CA LEU A 73 14.75 -3.44 -0.92
C LEU A 73 14.80 -3.12 -2.41
N LYS A 74 13.97 -2.19 -2.87
CA LYS A 74 13.92 -1.79 -4.28
C LYS A 74 15.26 -1.23 -4.75
N THR A 75 15.87 -0.33 -3.97
CA THR A 75 17.22 0.18 -4.23
C THR A 75 18.26 -0.94 -4.28
N ARG A 76 18.21 -1.89 -3.34
CA ARG A 76 19.15 -3.01 -3.29
C ARG A 76 19.04 -3.91 -4.52
N LEU A 77 17.82 -4.26 -4.92
CA LEU A 77 17.57 -5.12 -6.09
C LEU A 77 17.91 -4.43 -7.41
N GLN A 78 17.82 -3.10 -7.44
CA GLN A 78 18.23 -2.26 -8.56
C GLN A 78 19.73 -1.92 -8.57
N GLY A 79 20.52 -2.42 -7.62
CA GLY A 79 21.90 -2.00 -7.42
C GLY A 79 22.87 -2.52 -8.50
N GLN A 80 23.24 -1.65 -9.45
CA GLN A 80 24.61 -1.23 -9.81
C GLN A 80 24.52 -0.25 -10.99
N GLY A 81 24.73 1.03 -10.70
CA GLY A 81 25.35 1.99 -11.62
C GLY A 81 26.71 2.37 -11.06
#